data_AF-A0A3C1EM49-F1
#
_entry.id   AF-A0A3C1EM49-F1
#
_cell.length_a   1.000
_cell.length_b   1.000
_cell.length_c   1.000
_cell.angle_alpha   90.00
_cell.angle_beta   90.00
_cell.angle_gamma   90.00
#
_symmetry.space_group_name_H-M   'P 1'
#
loop_
_entity.id
_entity.type
_entity.pdbx_description
1 polymer ?
#
loop_
_entity_poly.entity_id
_entity_poly.type
_entity_poly.pdbx_seq_one_letter_code
_entity_poly.pdbx_strand_id
1 'polypeptide(L)'
;MVETLEYLIQQAADYPRHSRASLYKELLRSQTFLLCVDAPLEKAEDVRVTRSPRDFAVWADRDQEMGGVWVPVFPARDEVGEFVNLRGLKPPKGKDFVWMEHQPGEVFRLLRGVRYFAGIRLYLDKNTQIPLGWSLVRSLCDGNVPSDEPERYELPISQLLIPEGVRIAYGRIRLGPDEGEGKLLCLPAAGHFNAEDMRKVVRLDMGKHGVVWMVCRHFLQVLRYLQAAKKDSGRYVEDILRALIGFEMYGEAEALCEWLAHKGNEAFAWVCQAAIYGKTGRLSECAALCRKAAAKYPKEKSFRVNGARALAAMDLCEEARAFVRRGLEAFPEEPALLALLKDLEGENA
;
A
#
# COMPACT_ATOMS: atom_id res chain seq x y z
N MET A 1 25.87 23.12 9.86
CA MET A 1 24.63 23.12 10.66
C MET A 1 24.05 21.72 10.49
N VAL A 2 23.78 21.00 11.58
CA VAL A 2 23.11 19.69 11.49
C VAL A 2 21.63 19.99 11.26
N GLU A 3 21.10 19.61 10.10
CA GLU A 3 19.68 19.76 9.79
C GLU A 3 18.89 18.83 10.73
N THR A 4 17.99 19.37 11.55
CA THR A 4 17.15 18.54 12.43
C THR A 4 16.03 17.87 11.62
N LEU A 5 15.46 16.79 12.16
CA LEU A 5 14.36 16.08 11.49
C LEU A 5 13.16 16.99 11.24
N GLU A 6 12.83 17.88 12.17
CA GLU A 6 11.76 18.88 12.06
C GLU A 6 11.99 19.83 10.87
N TYR A 7 13.21 20.35 10.74
CA TYR A 7 13.57 21.21 9.62
C TYR A 7 13.40 20.50 8.27
N LEU A 8 13.82 19.24 8.20
CA LEU A 8 13.70 18.43 6.98
C LEU A 8 12.25 18.08 6.65
N ILE A 9 11.40 17.84 7.65
CA ILE A 9 9.96 17.63 7.46
C ILE A 9 9.31 18.91 6.92
N GLN A 10 9.61 20.07 7.51
CA GLN A 10 9.09 21.37 7.06
C GLN A 10 9.52 21.66 5.62
N GLN A 11 10.81 21.49 5.31
CA GLN A 11 11.33 21.68 3.95
C GLN A 11 10.65 20.75 2.94
N ALA A 12 10.41 19.48 3.32
CA ALA A 12 9.74 18.52 2.46
C ALA A 12 8.25 18.84 2.24
N ALA A 13 7.59 19.51 3.18
CA ALA A 13 6.21 19.99 3.04
C ALA A 13 6.12 21.25 2.18
N ASP A 14 7.03 22.21 2.36
CA ASP A 14 7.07 23.46 1.59
C ASP A 14 7.50 23.23 0.13
N TYR A 15 8.36 22.23 -0.09
CA TYR A 15 8.91 21.90 -1.40
C TYR A 15 8.67 20.43 -1.78
N PRO A 16 7.40 20.04 -2.05
CA PRO A 16 6.99 18.64 -2.24
C PRO A 16 7.74 17.90 -3.37
N ARG A 17 8.23 18.66 -4.36
CA ARG A 17 8.95 18.16 -5.54
C ARG A 17 10.47 18.11 -5.37
N HIS A 18 11.01 18.64 -4.28
CA HIS A 18 12.45 18.60 -4.04
C HIS A 18 12.91 17.21 -3.59
N SER A 19 14.21 16.99 -3.67
CA SER A 19 14.88 15.80 -3.11
C SER A 19 14.55 15.64 -1.63
N ARG A 20 14.35 14.38 -1.22
CA ARG A 20 14.12 13.95 0.17
C ARG A 20 15.24 13.07 0.71
N ALA A 21 16.34 12.90 -0.03
CA ALA A 21 17.47 12.09 0.41
C ALA A 21 17.97 12.47 1.81
N SER A 22 18.05 13.77 2.16
CA SER A 22 18.44 14.21 3.50
C SER A 22 17.43 13.79 4.56
N LEU A 23 16.13 14.02 4.32
CA LEU A 23 15.04 13.57 5.20
C LEU A 23 15.10 12.06 5.44
N TYR A 24 15.25 11.27 4.39
CA TYR A 24 15.30 9.80 4.50
C TYR A 24 16.51 9.32 5.30
N LYS A 25 17.69 9.93 5.09
CA LYS A 25 18.89 9.63 5.87
C LYS A 25 18.71 9.97 7.35
N GLU A 26 18.03 11.08 7.63
CA GLU A 26 17.78 11.51 9.00
C GLU A 26 16.74 10.62 9.69
N LEU A 27 15.68 10.19 9.00
CA LEU A 27 14.70 9.24 9.54
C LEU A 27 15.30 7.89 9.96
N LEU A 28 16.42 7.48 9.34
CA LEU A 28 17.13 6.25 9.70
C LEU A 28 18.03 6.41 10.94
N ARG A 29 18.25 7.64 11.40
CA ARG A 29 19.19 7.98 12.49
C ARG A 29 18.51 8.66 13.68
N SER A 30 17.40 9.33 13.43
CA SER A 30 16.58 9.99 14.43
C SER A 30 15.61 9.01 15.08
N GLN A 31 15.33 9.25 16.36
CA GLN A 31 14.20 8.63 17.03
C GLN A 31 12.89 9.18 16.47
N THR A 32 11.86 8.34 16.43
CA THR A 32 10.51 8.74 16.03
C THR A 32 9.50 8.08 16.95
N PHE A 33 8.32 8.68 17.05
CA PHE A 33 7.28 8.28 18.00
C PHE A 33 6.00 7.88 17.27
N LEU A 34 5.31 6.89 17.81
CA LEU A 34 3.99 6.45 17.37
C LEU A 34 2.93 6.78 18.42
N LEU A 35 1.72 7.10 17.97
CA LEU A 35 0.54 7.12 18.84
C LEU A 35 -0.06 5.71 18.94
N CYS A 36 -0.17 5.19 20.16
CA CYS A 36 -0.65 3.84 20.46
C CYS A 36 -1.72 3.87 21.55
N VAL A 37 -2.34 2.70 21.76
CA VAL A 37 -3.29 2.46 22.84
C VAL A 37 -2.71 1.42 23.80
N ASP A 38 -2.83 1.66 25.11
CA ASP A 38 -2.17 0.92 26.18
C ASP A 38 -2.71 -0.50 26.46
N ALA A 39 -3.75 -0.93 25.75
CA ALA A 39 -4.32 -2.26 25.89
C ALA A 39 -4.72 -2.87 24.53
N PRO A 40 -4.74 -4.21 24.43
CA PRO A 40 -5.28 -4.89 23.25
C PRO A 40 -6.71 -4.42 22.97
N LEU A 41 -7.01 -4.23 21.69
CA LEU A 41 -8.36 -3.86 21.28
C LEU A 41 -9.29 -5.07 21.37
N GLU A 42 -10.58 -4.83 21.46
CA GLU A 42 -11.62 -5.79 21.11
C GLU A 42 -11.92 -5.69 19.60
N LYS A 43 -12.54 -6.71 19.02
CA LYS A 43 -12.85 -6.75 17.58
C LYS A 43 -13.72 -5.58 17.10
N ALA A 44 -14.49 -4.96 18.01
CA ALA A 44 -15.36 -3.83 17.72
C ALA A 44 -14.67 -2.46 17.88
N GLU A 45 -13.45 -2.42 18.44
CA GLU A 45 -12.77 -1.18 18.86
C GLU A 45 -11.71 -0.69 17.89
N ASP A 46 -11.50 -1.39 16.76
CA ASP A 46 -10.51 -1.05 15.72
C ASP A 46 -10.88 0.23 14.92
N VAL A 47 -11.75 1.10 15.45
CA VAL A 47 -12.16 2.34 14.78
C VAL A 47 -11.03 3.36 14.93
N ARG A 48 -10.21 3.47 13.87
CA ARG A 48 -8.98 4.31 13.77
C ARG A 48 -7.77 3.76 14.53
N VAL A 49 -7.82 2.53 15.03
CA VAL A 49 -6.66 1.87 15.63
C VAL A 49 -6.50 0.53 14.95
N THR A 50 -5.28 0.19 14.59
CA THR A 50 -4.94 -1.01 13.82
C THR A 50 -3.94 -1.85 14.58
N ARG A 51 -4.01 -3.18 14.41
CA ARG A 51 -3.08 -4.10 15.06
C ARG A 51 -1.95 -4.49 14.13
N SER A 52 -0.77 -4.61 14.74
CA SER A 52 0.36 -5.33 14.18
C SER A 52 0.33 -6.81 14.63
N PRO A 53 1.02 -7.74 13.94
CA PRO A 53 1.20 -9.13 14.35
C PRO A 53 1.87 -9.30 15.70
N ARG A 54 2.49 -8.24 16.26
CA ARG A 54 3.07 -8.23 17.60
C ARG A 54 2.08 -7.71 18.67
N ASP A 55 0.78 -7.78 18.41
CA ASP A 55 -0.33 -7.47 19.32
C ASP A 55 -0.40 -6.02 19.87
N PHE A 56 0.38 -5.09 19.34
CA PHE A 56 0.27 -3.68 19.72
C PHE A 56 -0.68 -2.90 18.80
N ALA A 57 -1.47 -2.03 19.41
CA ALA A 57 -2.52 -1.25 18.77
C ALA A 57 -2.00 0.17 18.44
N VAL A 58 -1.90 0.49 17.14
CA VAL A 58 -1.39 1.77 16.64
C VAL A 58 -2.53 2.59 16.09
N TRP A 59 -2.59 3.88 16.45
CA TRP A 59 -3.52 4.79 15.84
C TRP A 59 -3.25 4.93 14.34
N ALA A 60 -4.29 4.95 13.52
CA ALA A 60 -4.17 5.13 12.09
C ALA A 60 -5.39 5.86 11.53
N ASP A 61 -5.15 6.82 10.65
CA ASP A 61 -6.19 7.53 9.94
C ASP A 61 -6.59 6.78 8.67
N ARG A 62 -7.88 6.55 8.48
CA ARG A 62 -8.39 6.01 7.23
C ARG A 62 -8.30 7.05 6.12
N ASP A 63 -7.76 6.66 4.96
CA ASP A 63 -7.87 7.47 3.75
C ASP A 63 -9.33 7.48 3.28
N GLN A 64 -9.96 8.66 3.26
CA GLN A 64 -11.37 8.81 2.91
C GLN A 64 -11.62 8.61 1.41
N GLU A 65 -10.60 8.79 0.58
CA GLU A 65 -10.74 8.78 -0.87
C GLU A 65 -10.46 7.39 -1.45
N MET A 66 -9.32 6.79 -1.06
CA MET A 66 -8.87 5.52 -1.65
C MET A 66 -9.11 4.31 -0.75
N GLY A 67 -9.34 4.52 0.55
CA GLY A 67 -9.25 3.47 1.55
C GLY A 67 -7.80 3.21 1.99
N GLY A 68 -7.57 2.20 2.80
CA GLY A 68 -6.28 2.06 3.48
C GLY A 68 -6.17 2.93 4.73
N VAL A 69 -5.08 2.76 5.46
CA VAL A 69 -4.79 3.49 6.69
C VAL A 69 -3.39 4.10 6.66
N TRP A 70 -3.30 5.31 7.20
CA TRP A 70 -2.08 6.10 7.33
C TRP A 70 -1.74 6.23 8.81
N VAL A 71 -0.55 5.77 9.20
CA VAL A 71 -0.09 5.84 10.59
C VAL A 71 0.62 7.18 10.83
N PRO A 72 0.20 8.00 11.80
CA PRO A 72 0.93 9.19 12.18
C PRO A 72 2.24 8.82 12.89
N VAL A 73 3.33 9.46 12.49
CA VAL A 73 4.68 9.31 13.06
C VAL A 73 5.22 10.70 13.39
N PHE A 74 5.83 10.86 14.55
CA PHE A 74 6.22 12.16 15.09
C PHE A 74 7.74 12.24 15.32
N PRO A 75 8.37 13.41 15.10
CA PRO A 75 9.81 13.62 15.36
C PRO A 75 10.12 13.76 16.86
N ALA A 76 9.14 14.19 17.66
CA ALA A 76 9.29 14.39 19.09
C ALA A 76 8.07 13.85 19.87
N ARG A 77 8.28 13.54 21.15
CA ARG A 77 7.23 13.02 22.05
C ARG A 77 6.09 14.01 22.27
N ASP A 78 6.41 15.27 22.50
CA ASP A 78 5.42 16.28 22.86
C ASP A 78 4.41 16.52 21.72
N GLU A 79 4.85 16.35 20.47
CA GLU A 79 4.01 16.42 19.27
C GLU A 79 2.89 15.37 19.24
N VAL A 80 3.10 14.21 19.88
CA VAL A 80 2.05 13.19 20.02
C VAL A 80 0.88 13.73 20.87
N GLY A 81 1.22 14.40 21.97
CA GLY A 81 0.25 15.01 22.88
C GLY A 81 -0.48 16.18 22.22
N GLU A 82 0.25 17.03 21.51
CA GLU A 82 -0.34 18.13 20.73
C GLU A 82 -1.30 17.60 19.67
N PHE A 83 -0.91 16.58 18.91
CA PHE A 83 -1.76 15.94 17.91
C PHE A 83 -3.07 15.40 18.49
N VAL A 84 -3.01 14.70 19.63
CA VAL A 84 -4.19 14.20 20.34
C VAL A 84 -5.12 15.34 20.76
N ASN A 85 -4.55 16.39 21.39
CA ASN A 85 -5.29 17.55 21.88
C ASN A 85 -5.94 18.34 20.74
N LEU A 86 -5.17 18.68 19.70
CA LEU A 86 -5.61 19.47 18.56
C LEU A 86 -6.75 18.81 17.79
N ARG A 87 -6.75 17.48 17.70
CA ARG A 87 -7.80 16.72 17.01
C ARG A 87 -8.92 16.27 17.93
N GLY A 88 -8.86 16.58 19.22
CA GLY A 88 -9.83 16.16 20.22
C GLY A 88 -10.03 14.64 20.22
N LEU A 89 -8.95 13.88 20.03
CA LEU A 89 -9.02 12.43 19.97
C LEU A 89 -9.42 11.88 21.34
N LYS A 90 -10.23 10.84 21.34
CA LYS A 90 -10.59 10.09 22.56
C LYS A 90 -10.09 8.67 22.40
N PRO A 91 -9.40 8.11 23.41
CA PRO A 91 -9.01 6.71 23.36
C PRO A 91 -10.27 5.82 23.42
N PRO A 92 -10.15 4.54 23.02
CA PRO A 92 -11.22 3.57 23.22
C PRO A 92 -11.63 3.47 24.70
N LYS A 93 -12.85 3.00 24.96
CA LYS A 93 -13.41 2.97 26.32
C LYS A 93 -12.51 2.16 27.27
N GLY A 94 -12.12 2.77 28.38
CA GLY A 94 -11.29 2.12 29.41
C GLY A 94 -9.83 1.91 29.01
N LYS A 95 -9.34 2.65 28.02
CA LYS A 95 -7.96 2.65 27.55
C LYS A 95 -7.42 4.08 27.50
N ASP A 96 -6.11 4.21 27.45
CA ASP A 96 -5.42 5.49 27.33
C ASP A 96 -4.56 5.56 26.07
N PHE A 97 -4.34 6.79 25.60
CA PHE A 97 -3.33 7.04 24.58
C PHE A 97 -1.95 7.01 25.22
N VAL A 98 -1.06 6.26 24.58
CA VAL A 98 0.37 6.19 24.93
C VAL A 98 1.19 6.45 23.69
N TRP A 99 2.43 6.89 23.87
CA TRP A 99 3.39 6.95 22.77
C TRP A 99 4.37 5.79 22.89
N MET A 100 4.83 5.32 21.74
CA MET A 100 5.86 4.29 21.66
C MET A 100 7.13 4.90 21.06
N GLU A 101 8.23 4.79 21.81
CA GLU A 101 9.58 5.12 21.35
C GLU A 101 10.27 3.85 20.84
N HIS A 102 11.05 3.99 19.77
CA HIS A 102 11.88 2.90 19.27
C HIS A 102 13.26 3.39 18.84
N GLN A 103 14.17 2.43 18.68
CA GLN A 103 15.45 2.70 18.05
C GLN A 103 15.24 3.26 16.63
N PRO A 104 16.14 4.16 16.17
CA PRO A 104 16.06 4.71 14.83
C PRO A 104 15.85 3.64 13.75
N GLY A 105 14.90 3.87 12.84
CA GLY A 105 14.52 2.93 11.78
C GLY A 105 13.65 1.73 12.20
N GLU A 106 13.54 1.38 13.49
CA GLU A 106 12.75 0.23 13.93
C GLU A 106 11.23 0.48 13.86
N VAL A 107 10.79 1.73 14.00
CA VAL A 107 9.37 2.13 13.90
C VAL A 107 8.73 1.55 12.65
N PHE A 108 9.41 1.65 11.50
CA PHE A 108 8.85 1.19 10.23
C PHE A 108 8.64 -0.33 10.20
N ARG A 109 9.52 -1.12 10.83
CA ARG A 109 9.39 -2.58 10.90
C ARG A 109 8.16 -3.01 11.67
N LEU A 110 7.81 -2.26 12.72
CA LEU A 110 6.64 -2.51 13.54
C LEU A 110 5.33 -2.33 12.74
N LEU A 111 5.33 -1.39 11.80
CA LEU A 111 4.16 -1.08 10.97
C LEU A 111 3.90 -2.09 9.86
N ARG A 112 4.85 -2.99 9.54
CA ARG A 112 4.73 -3.94 8.42
C ARG A 112 3.49 -4.81 8.44
N GLY A 113 2.97 -5.13 9.63
CA GLY A 113 1.78 -5.96 9.74
C GLY A 113 0.52 -5.19 10.15
N VAL A 114 0.54 -3.86 10.10
CA VAL A 114 -0.69 -3.07 10.17
C VAL A 114 -1.60 -3.46 9.00
N ARG A 115 -2.84 -3.83 9.31
CA ARG A 115 -3.85 -4.13 8.28
C ARG A 115 -4.17 -2.88 7.46
N TYR A 116 -4.36 -3.04 6.16
CA TYR A 116 -4.68 -1.94 5.25
C TYR A 116 -3.60 -0.84 5.20
N PHE A 117 -2.36 -1.13 5.57
CA PHE A 117 -1.29 -0.13 5.68
C PHE A 117 -0.96 0.51 4.32
N ALA A 118 -1.35 1.77 4.14
CA ALA A 118 -1.05 2.56 2.95
C ALA A 118 0.33 3.26 3.08
N GLY A 119 0.72 3.59 4.30
CA GLY A 119 1.96 4.29 4.60
C GLY A 119 1.89 5.04 5.92
N ILE A 120 2.82 5.98 6.08
CA ILE A 120 2.84 6.87 7.25
C ILE A 120 2.63 8.33 6.86
N ARG A 121 2.25 9.13 7.83
CA ARG A 121 2.30 10.58 7.76
C ARG A 121 3.26 11.06 8.83
N LEU A 122 4.35 11.69 8.40
CA LEU A 122 5.24 12.38 9.32
C LEU A 122 4.57 13.69 9.69
N TYR A 123 4.14 13.80 10.94
CA TYR A 123 3.47 14.97 11.48
C TYR A 123 4.49 15.84 12.21
N LEU A 124 4.62 17.08 11.77
CA LEU A 124 5.33 18.10 12.51
C LEU A 124 4.37 18.96 13.33
N ASP A 125 3.27 19.40 12.71
CA ASP A 125 2.23 20.18 13.38
C ASP A 125 0.87 20.06 12.67
N LYS A 126 -0.10 20.89 13.04
CA LYS A 126 -1.45 20.91 12.46
C LYS A 126 -1.49 21.14 10.94
N ASN A 127 -0.56 21.93 10.42
CA ASN A 127 -0.51 22.37 9.03
C ASN A 127 0.60 21.65 8.24
N THR A 128 1.60 21.11 8.93
CA THR A 128 2.76 20.47 8.33
C THR A 128 2.74 18.96 8.56
N GLN A 129 2.46 18.24 7.48
CA GLN A 129 2.60 16.79 7.41
C GLN A 129 3.10 16.36 6.03
N ILE A 130 3.85 15.27 5.97
CA ILE A 130 4.28 14.67 4.69
C ILE A 130 3.91 13.19 4.64
N PRO A 131 3.27 12.72 3.56
CA PRO A 131 2.94 11.32 3.39
C PRO A 131 4.16 10.54 2.85
N LEU A 132 4.47 9.41 3.48
CA LEU A 132 5.39 8.40 2.93
C LEU A 132 4.61 7.11 2.65
N GLY A 133 4.42 6.79 1.38
CA GLY A 133 3.70 5.59 0.96
C GLY A 133 4.43 4.29 1.30
N TRP A 134 3.73 3.18 1.19
CA TRP A 134 4.20 1.84 1.56
C TRP A 134 5.59 1.48 1.02
N SER A 135 5.88 1.72 -0.27
CA SER A 135 7.18 1.40 -0.90
C SER A 135 8.35 2.13 -0.26
N LEU A 136 8.16 3.41 0.08
CA LEU A 136 9.15 4.23 0.79
C LEU A 136 9.35 3.72 2.21
N VAL A 137 8.26 3.45 2.94
CA VAL A 137 8.33 2.91 4.31
C VAL A 137 9.03 1.56 4.32
N ARG A 138 8.75 0.69 3.35
CA ARG A 138 9.43 -0.60 3.19
C ARG A 138 10.92 -0.42 3.00
N SER A 139 11.34 0.48 2.11
CA SER A 139 12.76 0.76 1.88
C SER A 139 13.46 1.24 3.16
N LEU A 140 12.81 2.14 3.92
CA LEU A 140 13.32 2.61 5.20
C LEU A 140 13.40 1.49 6.26
N CYS A 141 12.44 0.56 6.32
CA CYS A 141 12.51 -0.61 7.20
C CYS A 141 13.77 -1.46 6.96
N ASP A 142 14.18 -1.54 5.69
CA ASP A 142 15.34 -2.31 5.24
C ASP A 142 16.65 -1.52 5.42
N GLY A 143 16.61 -0.32 5.99
CA GLY A 143 17.76 0.55 6.20
C GLY A 143 18.24 1.27 4.94
N ASN A 144 17.44 1.24 3.87
CA ASN A 144 17.78 1.83 2.58
C ASN A 144 17.23 3.26 2.47
N VAL A 145 18.02 4.14 1.84
CA VAL A 145 17.56 5.47 1.45
C VAL A 145 16.81 5.33 0.11
N PRO A 146 15.49 5.63 0.06
CA PRO A 146 14.73 5.57 -1.18
C PRO A 146 15.29 6.50 -2.27
N SER A 147 15.05 6.15 -3.53
CA SER A 147 15.33 7.05 -4.65
C SER A 147 14.46 8.30 -4.59
N ASP A 148 15.02 9.43 -5.04
CA ASP A 148 14.28 10.68 -5.19
C ASP A 148 13.55 10.79 -6.54
N GLU A 149 13.87 9.91 -7.49
CA GLU A 149 13.18 9.87 -8.77
C GLU A 149 11.75 9.37 -8.60
N PRO A 150 10.79 9.91 -9.37
CA PRO A 150 9.44 9.37 -9.40
C PRO A 150 9.45 7.88 -9.75
N GLU A 151 8.76 7.07 -8.96
CA GLU A 151 8.48 5.68 -9.30
C GLU A 151 7.61 5.65 -10.56
N ARG A 152 8.03 4.83 -11.54
CA ARG A 152 7.40 4.78 -12.86
C ARG A 152 6.72 3.43 -13.05
N TYR A 153 5.48 3.50 -13.47
CA TYR A 153 4.65 2.34 -13.69
C TYR A 153 4.19 2.30 -15.14
N GLU A 154 4.08 1.10 -15.68
CA GLU A 154 3.34 0.87 -16.92
C GLU A 154 1.96 0.33 -16.58
N LEU A 155 0.95 0.71 -17.36
CA LEU A 155 -0.41 0.25 -17.13
C LEU A 155 -0.52 -1.26 -17.26
N PRO A 156 -1.20 -1.94 -16.33
CA PRO A 156 -1.68 -3.30 -16.54
C PRO A 156 -2.96 -3.35 -17.39
N ILE A 157 -3.39 -2.23 -17.98
CA ILE A 157 -4.60 -2.12 -18.81
C ILE A 157 -4.25 -1.64 -20.21
N SER A 158 -4.92 -2.20 -21.21
CA SER A 158 -4.60 -2.02 -22.63
C SER A 158 -4.92 -0.62 -23.18
N GLN A 159 -5.92 0.09 -22.62
CA GLN A 159 -6.23 1.47 -23.02
C GLN A 159 -7.14 2.18 -22.00
N LEU A 160 -6.79 3.42 -21.63
CA LEU A 160 -7.68 4.30 -20.87
C LEU A 160 -8.58 5.07 -21.86
N LEU A 161 -9.88 4.76 -21.85
CA LEU A 161 -10.86 5.46 -22.70
C LEU A 161 -11.47 6.64 -21.94
N ILE A 162 -11.04 7.85 -22.28
CA ILE A 162 -11.60 9.10 -21.78
C ILE A 162 -12.86 9.44 -22.60
N PRO A 163 -14.05 9.61 -21.98
CA PRO A 163 -15.27 9.98 -22.68
C PRO A 163 -15.16 11.32 -23.40
N GLU A 164 -15.88 11.46 -24.51
CA GLU A 164 -15.99 12.74 -25.20
C GLU A 164 -16.56 13.84 -24.28
N GLY A 165 -16.06 15.06 -24.43
CA GLY A 165 -16.48 16.21 -23.63
C GLY A 165 -15.81 16.32 -22.25
N VAL A 166 -15.05 15.31 -21.80
CA VAL A 166 -14.27 15.43 -20.56
C VAL A 166 -13.10 16.39 -20.77
N ARG A 167 -13.03 17.44 -19.95
CA ARG A 167 -11.92 18.39 -19.99
C ARG A 167 -10.62 17.72 -19.57
N ILE A 168 -9.65 17.74 -20.48
CA ILE A 168 -8.27 17.31 -20.23
C ILE A 168 -7.34 18.52 -20.16
N ALA A 169 -6.33 18.45 -19.31
CA ALA A 169 -5.27 19.44 -19.19
C ALA A 169 -3.90 18.74 -19.32
N TYR A 170 -2.97 19.43 -19.97
CA TYR A 170 -1.59 18.96 -20.12
C TYR A 170 -0.64 19.88 -19.37
N GLY A 171 0.21 19.29 -18.55
CA GLY A 171 1.36 19.90 -17.91
C GLY A 171 2.66 19.32 -18.44
N ARG A 172 3.76 19.78 -17.85
CA ARG A 172 5.10 19.25 -18.08
C ARG A 172 5.55 18.46 -16.86
N ILE A 173 6.29 17.38 -17.09
CA ILE A 173 6.93 16.60 -16.04
C ILE A 173 8.36 16.27 -16.44
N ARG A 174 9.28 16.30 -15.48
CA ARG A 174 10.64 15.77 -15.63
C ARG A 174 10.74 14.53 -14.76
N LEU A 175 11.14 13.41 -15.35
CA LEU A 175 11.14 12.09 -14.69
C LEU A 175 12.51 11.69 -14.15
N GLY A 176 13.56 12.37 -14.60
CA GLY A 176 14.94 12.15 -14.16
C GLY A 176 15.83 13.33 -14.59
N PRO A 177 17.07 13.41 -14.07
CA PRO A 177 18.01 14.49 -14.39
C PRO A 177 18.40 14.49 -15.87
N ASP A 178 18.54 13.30 -16.47
CA ASP A 178 19.01 13.11 -17.86
C ASP A 178 17.87 12.95 -18.87
N GLU A 179 16.61 13.08 -18.43
CA GLU A 179 15.44 12.88 -19.29
C GLU A 179 14.84 14.20 -19.79
N GLY A 180 14.40 14.17 -21.04
CA GLY A 180 13.63 15.25 -21.63
C GLY A 180 12.31 15.51 -20.89
N GLU A 181 11.69 16.67 -21.14
CA GLU A 181 10.36 16.97 -20.60
C GLU A 181 9.30 16.03 -21.18
N GLY A 182 8.60 15.31 -20.29
CA GLY A 182 7.41 14.54 -20.61
C GLY A 182 6.12 15.37 -20.50
N LYS A 183 5.03 14.80 -21.03
CA LYS A 183 3.67 15.39 -20.92
C LYS A 183 2.93 14.79 -19.73
N LEU A 184 2.50 15.63 -18.80
CA LEU A 184 1.65 15.24 -17.68
C LEU A 184 0.17 15.44 -18.06
N LEU A 185 -0.63 14.39 -18.02
CA LEU A 185 -2.08 14.45 -18.24
C LEU A 185 -2.81 14.57 -16.90
N CYS A 186 -3.74 15.53 -16.83
CA CYS A 186 -4.64 15.73 -15.71
C CYS A 186 -6.09 15.87 -16.21
N LEU A 187 -7.04 15.29 -15.49
CA LEU A 187 -8.48 15.41 -15.69
C LEU A 187 -9.07 16.11 -14.47
N PRO A 188 -9.19 17.46 -14.47
CA PRO A 188 -9.63 18.21 -13.29
C PRO A 188 -11.00 17.79 -12.74
N ALA A 189 -11.86 17.24 -13.58
CA ALA A 189 -13.19 16.75 -13.19
C ALA A 189 -13.14 15.46 -12.35
N ALA A 190 -12.04 14.71 -12.38
CA ALA A 190 -11.94 13.41 -11.74
C ALA A 190 -11.57 13.48 -10.25
N GLY A 191 -10.88 14.54 -9.81
CA GLY A 191 -10.45 14.65 -8.42
C GLY A 191 -9.32 15.66 -8.22
N HIS A 192 -8.78 15.64 -7.00
CA HIS A 192 -7.74 16.57 -6.56
C HIS A 192 -6.35 16.05 -6.92
N PHE A 193 -5.46 16.97 -7.24
CA PHE A 193 -4.05 16.68 -7.52
C PHE A 193 -3.20 17.28 -6.41
N ASN A 194 -2.43 16.45 -5.69
CA ASN A 194 -1.43 16.94 -4.74
C ASN A 194 -0.04 16.86 -5.38
N ALA A 195 0.81 17.85 -5.09
CA ALA A 195 2.17 17.86 -5.62
C ALA A 195 3.00 16.66 -5.14
N GLU A 196 2.71 16.15 -3.94
CA GLU A 196 3.28 14.91 -3.37
C GLU A 196 3.07 13.69 -4.24
N ASP A 197 1.90 13.61 -4.88
CA ASP A 197 1.53 12.43 -5.66
C ASP A 197 2.40 12.29 -6.92
N MET A 198 3.15 13.33 -7.33
CA MET A 198 4.10 13.27 -8.45
C MET A 198 5.25 12.29 -8.24
N ARG A 199 5.44 11.76 -7.03
CA ARG A 199 6.44 10.72 -6.74
C ARG A 199 6.06 9.34 -7.30
N LYS A 200 4.81 9.13 -7.73
CA LYS A 200 4.38 7.90 -8.42
C LYS A 200 3.61 8.27 -9.68
N VAL A 201 4.13 7.84 -10.83
CA VAL A 201 3.53 8.13 -12.14
C VAL A 201 3.34 6.88 -12.96
N VAL A 202 2.25 6.85 -13.71
CA VAL A 202 1.91 5.79 -14.66
C VAL A 202 1.97 6.31 -16.08
N ARG A 203 2.62 5.55 -16.94
CA ARG A 203 2.74 5.79 -18.37
C ARG A 203 1.46 5.37 -19.09
N LEU A 204 0.91 6.25 -19.91
CA LEU A 204 -0.29 6.02 -20.71
C LEU A 204 0.04 6.21 -22.20
N ASP A 205 -0.39 5.27 -23.04
CA ASP A 205 -0.39 5.46 -24.49
C ASP A 205 -1.75 6.00 -24.94
N MET A 206 -1.76 7.23 -25.45
CA MET A 206 -2.96 7.91 -25.93
C MET A 206 -3.09 7.84 -27.47
N GLY A 207 -2.42 6.88 -28.10
CA GLY A 207 -2.43 6.67 -29.55
C GLY A 207 -1.94 7.90 -30.30
N LYS A 208 -2.85 8.61 -31.00
CA LYS A 208 -2.52 9.81 -31.79
C LYS A 208 -1.93 10.96 -30.96
N HIS A 209 -2.17 10.99 -29.65
CA HIS A 209 -1.62 12.01 -28.75
C HIS A 209 -0.24 11.65 -28.18
N GLY A 210 0.27 10.45 -28.49
CA GLY A 210 1.53 9.92 -28.03
C GLY A 210 1.51 9.46 -26.57
N VAL A 211 2.71 9.25 -26.02
CA VAL A 211 2.90 8.84 -24.62
C VAL A 211 2.71 10.04 -23.70
N VAL A 212 1.91 9.83 -22.65
CA VAL A 212 1.72 10.80 -21.56
C VAL A 212 1.90 10.11 -20.21
N TRP A 213 2.07 10.91 -19.17
CA TRP A 213 2.20 10.45 -17.79
C TRP A 213 1.02 10.95 -16.98
N MET A 214 0.55 10.14 -16.04
CA MET A 214 -0.44 10.55 -15.06
C MET A 214 0.04 10.16 -13.69
N VAL A 215 -0.25 10.98 -12.69
CA VAL A 215 0.01 10.61 -11.29
C VAL A 215 -0.85 9.41 -10.91
N CYS A 216 -0.28 8.40 -10.25
CA CYS A 216 -0.98 7.14 -9.92
C CYS A 216 -2.27 7.37 -9.12
N ARG A 217 -2.24 8.24 -8.09
CA ARG A 217 -3.43 8.58 -7.30
C ARG A 217 -4.51 9.24 -8.16
N HIS A 218 -4.11 10.17 -9.03
CA HIS A 218 -5.03 10.84 -9.94
C HIS A 218 -5.60 9.88 -10.99
N PHE A 219 -4.80 8.94 -11.48
CA PHE A 219 -5.26 7.87 -12.36
C PHE A 219 -6.36 7.02 -11.71
N LEU A 220 -6.22 6.68 -10.43
CA LEU A 220 -7.24 5.95 -9.68
C LEU A 220 -8.52 6.78 -9.49
N GLN A 221 -8.40 8.09 -9.26
CA GLN A 221 -9.55 9.01 -9.25
C GLN A 221 -10.26 9.01 -10.60
N VAL A 222 -9.51 9.05 -11.71
CA VAL A 222 -10.05 8.95 -13.07
C VAL A 222 -10.80 7.63 -13.26
N LEU A 223 -10.23 6.50 -12.87
CA LEU A 223 -10.94 5.21 -12.99
C LEU A 223 -12.25 5.21 -12.19
N ARG A 224 -12.27 5.77 -10.97
CA ARG A 224 -13.49 5.91 -10.16
C ARG A 224 -14.51 6.85 -10.80
N TYR A 225 -14.05 7.96 -11.35
CA TYR A 225 -14.90 8.91 -12.08
C TYR A 225 -15.55 8.25 -13.31
N LEU A 226 -14.76 7.51 -14.08
CA LEU A 226 -15.25 6.77 -15.25
C LEU A 226 -16.19 5.63 -14.88
N GLN A 227 -15.93 4.94 -13.76
CA GLN A 227 -16.81 3.93 -13.21
C GLN A 227 -18.17 4.54 -12.86
N ALA A 228 -18.20 5.70 -12.20
CA ALA A 228 -19.44 6.37 -11.82
C ALA A 228 -20.25 6.86 -13.05
N ALA A 229 -19.56 7.19 -14.14
CA ALA A 229 -20.18 7.66 -15.38
C ALA A 229 -20.76 6.54 -16.26
N LYS A 230 -20.29 5.29 -16.13
CA LYS A 230 -20.71 4.16 -16.99
C LYS A 230 -21.58 3.15 -16.24
N LYS A 231 -22.50 2.50 -16.98
CA LYS A 231 -23.33 1.39 -16.46
C LYS A 231 -22.58 0.06 -16.33
N ASP A 232 -21.41 -0.09 -16.97
CA ASP A 232 -20.55 -1.27 -16.84
C ASP A 232 -19.55 -1.07 -15.70
N SER A 233 -20.03 -1.28 -14.48
CA SER A 233 -19.29 -0.98 -13.24
C SER A 233 -18.27 -2.05 -12.86
N GLY A 234 -18.35 -3.27 -13.40
CA GLY A 234 -17.53 -4.42 -12.99
C GLY A 234 -16.07 -4.30 -13.43
N ARG A 235 -15.85 -4.03 -14.72
CA ARG A 235 -14.50 -3.93 -15.31
C ARG A 235 -13.63 -2.88 -14.61
N TYR A 236 -14.21 -1.72 -14.28
CA TYR A 236 -13.46 -0.65 -13.63
C TYR A 236 -12.99 -1.02 -12.22
N VAL A 237 -13.75 -1.81 -11.46
CA VAL A 237 -13.30 -2.22 -10.12
C VAL A 237 -12.10 -3.15 -10.20
N GLU A 238 -12.11 -4.09 -11.15
CA GLU A 238 -10.95 -4.95 -11.40
C GLU A 238 -9.73 -4.14 -11.87
N ASP A 239 -9.92 -3.18 -12.78
CA ASP A 239 -8.86 -2.30 -13.27
C ASP A 239 -8.28 -1.44 -12.13
N ILE A 240 -9.14 -0.89 -11.24
CA ILE A 240 -8.72 -0.16 -10.03
C ILE A 240 -7.89 -1.09 -9.13
N LEU A 241 -8.37 -2.30 -8.84
CA LEU A 241 -7.67 -3.22 -7.95
C LEU A 241 -6.31 -3.64 -8.53
N ARG A 242 -6.25 -3.96 -9.82
CA ARG A 242 -4.98 -4.28 -10.51
C ARG A 242 -4.02 -3.09 -10.49
N ALA A 243 -4.52 -1.87 -10.73
CA ALA A 243 -3.73 -0.65 -10.65
C ALA A 243 -3.18 -0.41 -9.24
N LEU A 244 -4.02 -0.54 -8.20
CA LEU A 244 -3.58 -0.40 -6.81
C LEU A 244 -2.46 -1.40 -6.45
N ILE A 245 -2.62 -2.68 -6.83
CA ILE A 245 -1.58 -3.70 -6.61
C ILE A 245 -0.32 -3.39 -7.42
N GLY A 246 -0.48 -2.94 -8.66
CA GLY A 246 0.62 -2.58 -9.56
C GLY A 246 1.43 -1.38 -9.08
N PHE A 247 0.77 -0.38 -8.48
CA PHE A 247 1.41 0.82 -7.92
C PHE A 247 1.90 0.65 -6.48
N GLU A 248 1.84 -0.58 -5.96
CA GLU A 248 2.19 -0.92 -4.58
C GLU A 248 1.39 -0.14 -3.52
N MET A 249 0.15 0.24 -3.85
CA MET A 249 -0.82 0.87 -2.95
C MET A 249 -1.61 -0.23 -2.22
N TYR A 250 -0.89 -1.05 -1.47
CA TYR A 250 -1.42 -2.30 -0.91
C TYR A 250 -2.48 -2.07 0.18
N GLY A 251 -2.36 -1.01 0.98
CA GLY A 251 -3.35 -0.70 1.99
C GLY A 251 -4.73 -0.37 1.42
N GLU A 252 -4.73 0.47 0.39
CA GLU A 252 -5.89 0.80 -0.44
C GLU A 252 -6.45 -0.46 -1.14
N ALA A 253 -5.56 -1.30 -1.69
CA ALA A 253 -5.95 -2.54 -2.36
C ALA A 253 -6.64 -3.54 -1.40
N GLU A 254 -6.13 -3.70 -0.17
CA GLU A 254 -6.77 -4.51 0.87
C GLU A 254 -8.16 -3.98 1.22
N ALA A 255 -8.30 -2.65 1.34
CA ALA A 255 -9.59 -2.04 1.67
C ALA A 255 -10.62 -2.25 0.54
N LEU A 256 -10.18 -2.21 -0.72
CA LEU A 256 -11.02 -2.54 -1.87
C LEU A 256 -11.40 -4.02 -1.91
N CYS A 257 -10.48 -4.94 -1.57
CA CYS A 257 -10.78 -6.37 -1.47
C CYS A 257 -11.87 -6.64 -0.41
N GLU A 258 -11.77 -6.02 0.77
CA GLU A 258 -12.81 -6.16 1.80
C GLU A 258 -14.17 -5.68 1.31
N TRP A 259 -14.22 -4.52 0.67
CA TRP A 259 -15.46 -4.00 0.08
C TRP A 259 -16.03 -4.95 -0.98
N LEU A 260 -15.18 -5.48 -1.87
CA LEU A 260 -15.57 -6.45 -2.91
C LEU A 260 -16.15 -7.73 -2.31
N ALA A 261 -15.54 -8.25 -1.24
CA ALA A 261 -16.02 -9.44 -0.55
C ALA A 261 -17.43 -9.22 0.01
N HIS A 262 -17.70 -8.06 0.61
CA HIS A 262 -19.03 -7.69 1.09
C HIS A 262 -20.06 -7.48 -0.03
N LYS A 263 -19.62 -7.23 -1.26
CA LYS A 263 -20.49 -7.06 -2.45
C LYS A 263 -20.73 -8.35 -3.22
N GLY A 264 -20.34 -9.50 -2.67
CA GLY A 264 -20.59 -10.81 -3.28
C GLY A 264 -19.46 -11.32 -4.19
N ASN A 265 -18.34 -10.59 -4.30
CA ASN A 265 -17.16 -11.01 -5.08
C ASN A 265 -16.07 -11.61 -4.18
N GLU A 266 -16.47 -12.39 -3.17
CA GLU A 266 -15.59 -12.87 -2.09
C GLU A 266 -14.42 -13.73 -2.57
N ALA A 267 -14.65 -14.69 -3.49
CA ALA A 267 -13.58 -15.53 -4.01
C ALA A 267 -12.50 -14.70 -4.73
N PHE A 268 -12.91 -13.83 -5.65
CA PHE A 268 -12.00 -12.93 -6.36
C PHE A 268 -11.24 -12.00 -5.40
N ALA A 269 -11.94 -11.37 -4.46
CA ALA A 269 -11.35 -10.52 -3.43
C ALA A 269 -10.28 -11.26 -2.61
N TRP A 270 -10.56 -12.50 -2.19
CA TRP A 270 -9.62 -13.30 -1.41
C TRP A 270 -8.40 -13.72 -2.22
N VAL A 271 -8.54 -13.97 -3.53
CA VAL A 271 -7.39 -14.24 -4.42
C VAL A 271 -6.46 -13.03 -4.44
N CYS A 272 -7.02 -11.83 -4.66
CA CYS A 272 -6.25 -10.59 -4.65
C CYS A 272 -5.63 -10.29 -3.29
N GLN A 273 -6.37 -10.50 -2.20
CA GLN A 273 -5.89 -10.31 -0.82
C GLN A 273 -4.73 -11.25 -0.48
N ALA A 274 -4.79 -12.53 -0.90
CA ALA A 274 -3.68 -13.46 -0.73
C ALA A 274 -2.42 -13.00 -1.51
N ALA A 275 -2.59 -12.49 -2.73
CA ALA A 275 -1.49 -11.93 -3.50
C ALA A 275 -0.87 -10.70 -2.82
N ILE A 276 -1.70 -9.82 -2.23
CA ILE A 276 -1.24 -8.66 -1.45
C ILE A 276 -0.46 -9.11 -0.21
N TYR A 277 -0.95 -10.10 0.53
CA TYR A 277 -0.24 -10.65 1.69
C TYR A 277 1.12 -11.24 1.32
N GLY A 278 1.21 -11.95 0.19
CA GLY A 278 2.49 -12.41 -0.34
C GLY A 278 3.46 -11.26 -0.63
N LYS A 279 2.98 -10.21 -1.33
CA LYS A 279 3.80 -9.03 -1.70
C LYS A 279 4.24 -8.19 -0.50
N THR A 280 3.43 -8.15 0.55
CA THR A 280 3.70 -7.40 1.79
C THR A 280 4.47 -8.20 2.83
N GLY A 281 4.80 -9.47 2.57
CA GLY A 281 5.52 -10.34 3.50
C GLY A 281 4.67 -10.87 4.66
N ARG A 282 3.34 -10.69 4.60
CA ARG A 282 2.36 -11.19 5.57
C ARG A 282 2.03 -12.67 5.29
N LEU A 283 3.08 -13.50 5.27
CA LEU A 283 3.03 -14.87 4.76
C LEU A 283 2.14 -15.80 5.59
N SER A 284 2.12 -15.63 6.91
CA SER A 284 1.27 -16.41 7.81
C SER A 284 -0.22 -16.16 7.54
N GLU A 285 -0.58 -14.89 7.32
CA GLU A 285 -1.93 -14.47 6.99
C GLU A 285 -2.33 -14.93 5.58
N CYS A 286 -1.39 -14.90 4.63
CA CYS A 286 -1.57 -15.49 3.30
C CYS A 286 -1.90 -16.99 3.40
N ALA A 287 -1.06 -17.77 4.09
CA ALA A 287 -1.26 -19.20 4.26
C ALA A 287 -2.58 -19.53 4.96
N ALA A 288 -2.93 -18.80 6.04
CA ALA A 288 -4.19 -18.98 6.75
C ALA A 288 -5.41 -18.68 5.86
N LEU A 289 -5.39 -17.55 5.12
CA LEU A 289 -6.44 -17.19 4.17
C LEU A 289 -6.56 -18.26 3.08
N CYS A 290 -5.46 -18.69 2.48
CA CYS A 290 -5.44 -19.69 1.42
C CYS A 290 -5.95 -21.06 1.87
N ARG A 291 -5.63 -21.52 3.09
CA ARG A 291 -6.18 -22.78 3.64
C ARG A 291 -7.71 -22.69 3.76
N LYS A 292 -8.21 -21.60 4.36
CA LYS A 292 -9.66 -21.35 4.50
C LYS A 292 -10.34 -21.24 3.13
N ALA A 293 -9.73 -20.51 2.21
CA ALA A 293 -10.26 -20.24 0.89
C ALA A 293 -10.27 -21.48 0.00
N ALA A 294 -9.23 -22.31 0.03
CA ALA A 294 -9.16 -23.56 -0.72
C ALA A 294 -10.23 -24.57 -0.27
N ALA A 295 -10.63 -24.55 1.01
CA ALA A 295 -11.74 -25.35 1.51
C ALA A 295 -13.10 -24.82 1.03
N LYS A 296 -13.28 -23.49 1.02
CA LYS A 296 -14.54 -22.83 0.62
C LYS A 296 -14.74 -22.78 -0.89
N TYR A 297 -13.67 -22.62 -1.66
CA TYR A 297 -13.64 -22.47 -3.11
C TYR A 297 -12.68 -23.49 -3.74
N PRO A 298 -13.01 -24.79 -3.71
CA PRO A 298 -12.09 -25.84 -4.13
C PRO A 298 -11.70 -25.79 -5.61
N LYS A 299 -12.49 -25.11 -6.45
CA LYS A 299 -12.23 -24.93 -7.89
C LYS A 299 -11.33 -23.72 -8.21
N GLU A 300 -10.99 -22.90 -7.22
CA GLU A 300 -10.10 -21.75 -7.40
C GLU A 300 -8.65 -22.16 -7.10
N LYS A 301 -7.90 -22.44 -8.18
CA LYS A 301 -6.51 -22.90 -8.11
C LYS A 301 -5.56 -21.89 -7.48
N SER A 302 -5.86 -20.59 -7.58
CA SER A 302 -4.99 -19.53 -7.07
C SER A 302 -4.76 -19.64 -5.56
N PHE A 303 -5.73 -20.16 -4.80
CA PHE A 303 -5.55 -20.40 -3.36
C PHE A 303 -4.53 -21.49 -3.06
N ARG A 304 -4.45 -22.52 -3.91
CA ARG A 304 -3.44 -23.58 -3.79
C ARG A 304 -2.04 -23.04 -4.07
N VAL A 305 -1.90 -22.30 -5.17
CA VAL A 305 -0.63 -21.70 -5.59
C VAL A 305 -0.14 -20.68 -4.56
N ASN A 306 -0.97 -19.71 -4.17
CA ASN A 306 -0.57 -18.66 -3.24
C ASN A 306 -0.29 -19.22 -1.84
N GLY A 307 -1.09 -20.18 -1.36
CA GLY A 307 -0.87 -20.83 -0.06
C GLY A 307 0.41 -21.65 -0.03
N ALA A 308 0.69 -22.43 -1.07
CA ALA A 308 1.93 -23.19 -1.19
C ALA A 308 3.17 -22.28 -1.19
N ARG A 309 3.13 -21.19 -1.98
CA ARG A 309 4.21 -20.18 -2.01
C ARG A 309 4.43 -19.55 -0.64
N ALA A 310 3.36 -19.19 0.05
CA ALA A 310 3.46 -18.60 1.38
C ALA A 310 4.07 -19.57 2.40
N LEU A 311 3.69 -20.85 2.37
CA LEU A 311 4.26 -21.88 3.23
C LEU A 311 5.74 -22.12 2.94
N ALA A 312 6.10 -22.23 1.66
CA ALA A 312 7.49 -22.39 1.23
C ALA A 312 8.37 -21.19 1.66
N ALA A 313 7.86 -19.96 1.50
CA ALA A 313 8.58 -18.75 1.90
C ALA A 313 8.70 -18.56 3.42
N MET A 314 7.98 -19.35 4.23
CA MET A 314 8.14 -19.44 5.68
C MET A 314 8.99 -20.66 6.10
N ASP A 315 9.65 -21.33 5.16
CA ASP A 315 10.44 -22.55 5.36
C ASP A 315 9.65 -23.74 5.94
N LEU A 316 8.31 -23.75 5.76
CA LEU A 316 7.43 -24.86 6.15
C LEU A 316 7.32 -25.89 5.02
N CYS A 317 8.45 -26.44 4.58
CA CYS A 317 8.58 -27.23 3.35
C CYS A 317 7.66 -28.47 3.32
N GLU A 318 7.49 -29.20 4.42
CA GLU A 318 6.60 -30.37 4.46
C GLU A 318 5.13 -29.99 4.28
N GLU A 319 4.69 -28.91 4.94
CA GLU A 319 3.34 -28.41 4.76
C GLU A 319 3.12 -27.87 3.35
N ALA A 320 4.11 -27.16 2.79
CA ALA A 320 4.07 -26.68 1.42
C ALA A 320 3.92 -27.86 0.44
N ARG A 321 4.72 -28.93 0.58
CA ARG A 321 4.64 -30.15 -0.24
C ARG A 321 3.27 -30.82 -0.14
N ALA A 322 2.75 -31.01 1.07
CA ALA A 322 1.42 -31.56 1.27
C ALA A 322 0.33 -30.69 0.63
N PHE A 323 0.45 -29.37 0.72
CA PHE A 323 -0.49 -28.42 0.12
C PHE A 323 -0.45 -28.43 -1.41
N VAL A 324 0.76 -28.53 -1.99
CA VAL A 324 0.98 -28.66 -3.44
C VAL A 324 0.43 -29.97 -3.98
N ARG A 325 0.72 -31.11 -3.34
CA ARG A 325 0.20 -32.43 -3.76
C ARG A 325 -1.32 -32.46 -3.80
N ARG A 326 -1.98 -31.97 -2.74
CA ARG A 326 -3.45 -31.81 -2.73
C ARG A 326 -3.96 -30.81 -3.78
N GLY A 327 -3.14 -29.83 -4.14
CA GLY A 327 -3.44 -28.91 -5.23
C GLY A 327 -3.40 -29.62 -6.59
N LEU A 328 -2.38 -30.45 -6.84
CA LEU A 328 -2.21 -31.21 -8.07
C LEU A 328 -3.23 -32.35 -8.21
N GLU A 329 -3.73 -32.92 -7.11
CA GLU A 329 -4.89 -33.84 -7.14
C GLU A 329 -6.13 -33.17 -7.77
N ALA A 330 -6.34 -31.87 -7.50
CA ALA A 330 -7.45 -31.09 -8.03
C ALA A 330 -7.14 -30.42 -9.38
N PHE A 331 -5.87 -30.07 -9.62
CA PHE A 331 -5.39 -29.35 -10.80
C PHE A 331 -4.08 -29.98 -11.32
N PRO A 332 -4.13 -31.17 -11.97
CA PRO A 332 -2.92 -31.95 -12.30
C PRO A 332 -1.93 -31.24 -13.22
N GLU A 333 -2.42 -30.35 -14.08
CA GLU A 333 -1.61 -29.65 -15.08
C GLU A 333 -1.24 -28.22 -14.67
N GLU A 334 -1.51 -27.81 -13.43
CA GLU A 334 -1.25 -26.43 -13.00
C GLU A 334 0.27 -26.14 -12.94
N PRO A 335 0.83 -25.34 -13.88
CA PRO A 335 2.28 -25.25 -14.04
C PRO A 335 2.98 -24.68 -12.81
N ALA A 336 2.33 -23.74 -12.11
CA ALA A 336 2.87 -23.14 -10.90
C ALA A 336 3.00 -24.15 -9.75
N LEU A 337 2.08 -25.11 -9.62
CA LEU A 337 2.14 -26.15 -8.60
C LEU A 337 3.19 -27.20 -8.94
N LEU A 338 3.29 -27.59 -10.22
CA LEU A 338 4.33 -28.51 -10.69
C LEU A 338 5.74 -27.95 -10.46
N ALA A 339 5.96 -26.68 -10.81
CA ALA A 339 7.23 -25.99 -10.56
C ALA A 339 7.58 -25.94 -9.07
N LEU A 340 6.61 -25.57 -8.21
CA LEU A 340 6.82 -25.54 -6.77
C LEU A 340 7.12 -26.92 -6.16
N LEU A 341 6.48 -27.97 -6.66
CA LEU A 341 6.77 -29.33 -6.18
C LEU A 341 8.23 -29.71 -6.49
N LYS A 342 8.68 -29.44 -7.72
CA LYS A 342 10.06 -29.70 -8.14
C LYS A 342 11.07 -28.95 -7.28
N ASP A 343 10.81 -27.66 -7.02
CA ASP A 343 11.67 -26.84 -6.17
C ASP A 343 11.75 -27.38 -4.73
N LEU A 344 10.62 -27.86 -4.18
CA LEU A 344 10.54 -28.42 -2.82
C LEU A 344 11.12 -29.83 -2.69
N GLU A 345 11.23 -30.58 -3.79
CA GLU A 345 11.81 -31.93 -3.83
C GLU A 345 13.31 -31.93 -4.15
N GLY A 346 13.87 -30.78 -4.54
CA GLY A 346 15.31 -30.58 -4.63
C GLY A 346 15.96 -31.12 -5.92
N GLU A 347 15.24 -31.14 -7.05
CA GLU A 347 15.84 -31.52 -8.34
C GLU A 347 16.70 -30.39 -8.93
N ASN A 348 17.86 -30.19 -8.31
CA ASN A 348 19.18 -29.88 -8.88
C ASN A 348 20.24 -30.09 -7.79
N ALA A 349 20.49 -31.35 -7.45
CA ALA A 349 21.71 -31.82 -6.79
C ALA A 349 22.36 -32.89 -7.66
#